data_AF-A0A6F8YKF4-F1
#
_entry.id   AF-A0A6F8YKF4-F1
#
_cell.length_a   1.000
_cell.length_b   1.000
_cell.length_c   1.000
_cell.angle_alpha   90.00
_cell.angle_beta   90.00
_cell.angle_gamma   90.00
#
_symmetry.space_group_name_H-M   'P 1'
#
loop_
_entity.id
_entity.type
_entity.pdbx_description
1 polymer ?
#
loop_
_entity_poly.entity_id
_entity_poly.type
_entity_poly.pdbx_seq_one_letter_code
_entity_poly.pdbx_strand_id
1 'polypeptide(L)' 'MANTIAETIELLYGINQETLTIDQQIALAQAYAAFAQAERLEMINQRLYSIHQTLNGIALRAAQP' A
#
# COMPACT_ATOMS: atom_id res chain seq x y z
N MET A 1 -2.90 12.99 1.04
CA MET A 1 -2.25 12.41 2.23
C MET A 1 -1.20 11.41 1.77
N ALA A 2 -0.10 11.89 1.20
CA ALA A 2 0.84 11.09 0.43
C ALA A 2 2.14 10.72 1.17
N ASN A 3 2.24 10.94 2.49
CA ASN A 3 3.53 10.89 3.18
C ASN A 3 3.77 9.73 4.16
N THR A 4 2.79 8.92 4.57
CA THR A 4 3.03 8.04 5.73
C THR A 4 3.74 6.71 5.43
N ILE A 5 3.51 6.08 4.27
CA ILE A 5 4.12 4.77 3.96
C ILE A 5 5.59 4.92 3.55
N ALA A 6 5.88 5.84 2.62
CA ALA A 6 7.24 6.06 2.14
C ALA A 6 8.18 6.58 3.25
N GLU A 7 7.71 7.55 4.06
CA GLU A 7 8.49 8.05 5.22
C GLU A 7 8.71 6.96 6.27
N THR A 8 7.71 6.09 6.52
CA THR A 8 7.92 5.01 7.49
C THR A 8 8.89 3.96 6.96
N ILE A 9 8.86 3.66 5.65
CA ILE A 9 9.83 2.75 5.03
C ILE A 9 11.26 3.33 5.14
N GLU A 10 11.45 4.63 4.89
CA GLU A 10 12.76 5.29 5.09
C GLU A 10 13.25 5.20 6.53
N LEU A 11 12.37 5.41 7.51
CA LEU A 11 12.69 5.27 8.93
C LEU A 11 13.09 3.82 9.27
N LEU A 12 12.44 2.82 8.68
CA LEU A 12 12.77 1.41 8.90
C LEU A 12 14.10 1.01 8.24
N TYR A 13 14.43 1.57 7.07
CA TYR A 13 15.73 1.33 6.41
C TYR A 13 16.91 1.93 7.18
N GLY A 14 16.68 2.93 8.02
CA GLY A 14 17.69 3.51 8.92
C GLY A 14 18.04 2.65 10.15
N ILE A 15 17.29 1.57 10.41
CA ILE A 15 17.50 0.73 11.59
C ILE A 15 18.68 -0.22 11.36
N ASN A 16 19.72 -0.11 12.19
CA ASN A 16 20.82 -1.07 12.20
C ASN A 16 20.39 -2.40 12.84
N GLN A 17 20.04 -3.37 12.00
CA GLN A 17 19.51 -4.68 12.41
C GLN A 17 20.49 -5.48 13.26
N GLU A 18 21.80 -5.25 13.14
CA GLU A 18 22.85 -5.97 13.89
C GLU A 18 22.86 -5.59 15.37
N THR A 19 22.24 -4.47 15.74
CA THR A 19 22.15 -3.97 17.12
C THR A 19 20.83 -4.33 17.80
N LEU A 20 19.89 -4.94 17.06
CA LEU A 20 18.57 -5.28 17.56
C LEU A 20 18.58 -6.60 18.34
N THR A 21 17.79 -6.66 19.40
CA THR A 21 17.45 -7.93 20.03
C THR A 21 16.60 -8.79 19.08
N ILE A 22 16.53 -10.10 19.34
CA ILE A 22 15.73 -11.03 18.53
C ILE A 22 14.26 -10.56 18.44
N ASP A 23 13.68 -10.13 19.56
CA ASP A 23 12.29 -9.64 19.59
C ASP A 23 12.11 -8.39 18.73
N GLN A 24 13.08 -7.48 18.71
CA GLN A 24 13.05 -6.28 17.88
C GLN A 24 13.22 -6.61 16.39
N GLN A 25 14.02 -7.62 16.05
CA GLN A 25 14.11 -8.12 14.67
C GLN A 25 12.79 -8.74 14.21
N ILE A 26 12.10 -9.48 15.08
CA ILE A 26 10.77 -10.04 14.79
C ILE A 26 9.75 -8.91 14.59
N ALA A 27 9.73 -7.91 15.48
CA ALA A 27 8.86 -6.76 15.36
C ALA A 27 9.13 -5.97 14.06
N LEU A 28 10.39 -5.82 13.69
CA LEU A 28 10.79 -5.18 12.42
C LEU A 28 10.31 -5.98 11.20
N ALA A 29 10.45 -7.30 11.20
CA ALA A 29 9.95 -8.15 10.12
C ALA A 29 8.41 -8.07 9.99
N GLN A 30 7.69 -8.03 11.12
CA GLN A 30 6.25 -7.83 11.13
C GLN A 30 5.84 -6.45 10.59
N ALA A 31 6.58 -5.40 10.95
CA ALA A 31 6.37 -4.07 10.40
C ALA A 31 6.52 -4.06 8.87
N TYR A 32 7.60 -4.64 8.33
CA TYR A 32 7.78 -4.78 6.88
C TYR A 32 6.63 -5.54 6.21
N ALA A 33 6.17 -6.64 6.81
CA ALA A 33 5.05 -7.41 6.28
C ALA A 33 3.72 -6.63 6.29
N ALA A 34 3.49 -5.80 7.31
CA ALA A 34 2.33 -4.92 7.38
C ALA A 34 2.39 -3.81 6.32
N PHE A 35 3.57 -3.24 6.05
CA PHE A 35 3.76 -2.26 4.99
C PHE A 35 3.48 -2.83 3.60
N ALA A 36 4.00 -4.01 3.29
CA ALA A 36 3.74 -4.67 2.01
C ALA A 36 2.24 -4.96 1.81
N GLN A 37 1.51 -5.30 2.89
CA GLN A 37 0.06 -5.48 2.84
C GLN A 37 -0.69 -4.17 2.61
N ALA A 38 -0.27 -3.08 3.24
CA ALA A 38 -0.86 -1.76 3.03
C ALA A 38 -0.67 -1.26 1.59
N GLU A 39 0.52 -1.43 1.01
CA GLU A 39 0.80 -1.09 -0.39
C GLU A 39 -0.08 -1.90 -1.36
N ARG A 40 -0.23 -3.21 -1.09
CA ARG A 40 -1.12 -4.07 -1.89
C ARG A 40 -2.57 -3.61 -1.80
N LEU A 41 -3.04 -3.18 -0.63
CA LEU A 41 -4.41 -2.69 -0.45
C LEU A 41 -4.63 -1.39 -1.24
N GLU A 42 -3.67 -0.47 -1.21
CA GLU A 42 -3.71 0.76 -2.00
C GLU A 42 -3.79 0.45 -3.51
N MET A 43 -2.96 -0.47 -4.00
CA MET A 43 -3.02 -0.92 -5.39
C MET A 43 -4.40 -1.52 -5.74
N ILE A 44 -4.99 -2.32 -4.85
CA ILE A 44 -6.33 -2.88 -5.06
C ILE A 44 -7.37 -1.75 -5.15
N ASN A 45 -7.30 -0.75 -4.26
CA ASN A 45 -8.21 0.39 -4.26
C ASN A 45 -8.15 1.17 -5.57
N GLN A 46 -6.94 1.45 -6.06
CA GLN A 46 -6.73 2.13 -7.34
C GLN A 46 -7.30 1.34 -8.53
N ARG A 47 -7.12 0.01 -8.52
CA ARG A 47 -7.71 -0.88 -9.55
C ARG A 47 -9.24 -0.85 -9.50
N LEU A 48 -9.84 -0.92 -8.32
CA LEU A 48 -11.29 -0.84 -8.16
C LEU A 48 -11.83 0.49 -8.68
N TYR A 49 -11.15 1.60 -8.40
CA TYR A 49 -11.51 2.91 -8.91
C TYR A 49 -11.46 2.97 -10.45
N SER A 50 -10.42 2.43 -11.07
CA SER A 50 -10.31 2.35 -12.53
C SER A 50 -11.40 1.47 -13.17
N ILE A 51 -11.72 0.32 -12.55
CA ILE A 51 -12.83 -0.54 -12.98
C ILE A 51 -14.15 0.24 -12.92
N HIS A 52 -14.40 0.94 -11.81
CA HIS A 52 -15.60 1.75 -11.64
C HIS A 52 -15.74 2.83 -12.74
N GLN A 53 -14.66 3.54 -13.05
CA GLN A 53 -14.65 4.52 -14.13
C GLN A 53 -14.95 3.88 -15.50
N THR A 54 -14.37 2.72 -15.76
CA THR A 54 -14.59 1.98 -17.01
C THR A 54 -16.06 1.55 -17.14
N LEU A 55 -16.65 1.01 -16.07
CA LEU A 55 -18.06 0.62 -16.04
C LEU A 55 -18.99 1.81 -16.26
N ASN A 56 -18.74 2.94 -15.60
CA ASN A 56 -19.51 4.16 -15.81
C ASN A 56 -19.39 4.68 -17.25
N GLY A 57 -18.20 4.62 -17.86
CA GLY A 57 -18.01 5.01 -19.26
C GLY A 57 -18.73 4.09 -20.26
N ILE A 58 -18.83 2.80 -19.96
CA ILE A 58 -19.65 1.85 -20.75
C ILE A 58 -21.14 2.17 -20.58
N ALA A 59 -21.59 2.36 -19.34
CA ALA A 59 -22.99 2.69 -19.04
C ALA A 59 -23.43 4.00 -19.71
N LEU A 60 -22.59 5.04 -19.67
CA LEU A 60 -22.86 6.32 -20.32
C LEU A 60 -23.01 6.18 -21.84
N ARG A 61 -22.13 5.39 -22.48
CA ARG A 61 -22.21 5.10 -23.92
C ARG A 61 -23.45 4.29 -24.29
N ALA A 62 -23.83 3.32 -23.45
CA ALA A 62 -25.03 2.53 -23.67
C ALA A 62 -26.34 3.32 -23.45
N ALA A 63 -26.28 4.42 -22.68
CA ALA A 63 -27.41 5.31 -22.44
C ALA A 63 -27.57 6.42 -23.51
N GLN A 64 -26.64 6.53 -24.46
CA GLN A 64 -26.78 7.44 -25.60
C GLN A 64 -27.56 6.73 -26.73
N PRO A 65 -28.66 7.34 -27.23
CA PRO A 65 -29.53 6.74 -28.24
C PRO A 65 -28.90 6.66 -29.63
#